data_AF-A0A965QG51-F1
#
_entry.id   AF-A0A965QG51-F1
#
_cell.length_a   1.000
_cell.length_b   1.000
_cell.length_c   1.000
_cell.angle_alpha   90.00
_cell.angle_beta   90.00
_cell.angle_gamma   90.00
#
_symmetry.space_group_name_H-M   'P 1'
#
loop_
_entity.id
_entity.type
_entity.pdbx_description
1 polymer ?
#
loop_
_entity_poly.entity_id
_entity_poly.type
_entity_poly.pdbx_seq_one_letter_code
_entity_poly.pdbx_strand_id
1 'polypeptide(L)' 'LMVALDFLIEPVAMKSDFWTWENGVIPLYNYLCWGLVGLFLQIAFQKTSLWEENKVNDTLFITMFVFFIVLNFSL' A
#
# COMPACT_ATOMS: atom_id res chain seq x y z
N LEU A 1 -7.75 -2.74 -2.13
CA LEU A 1 -7.68 -1.44 -1.40
C LEU A 1 -6.24 -1.03 -1.13
N MET A 2 -5.40 -1.89 -0.54
CA MET A 2 -3.99 -1.56 -0.26
C MET A 2 -3.16 -1.14 -1.49
N VAL A 3 -3.32 -1.79 -2.65
CA VAL A 3 -2.62 -1.38 -3.89
C VAL A 3 -2.93 0.07 -4.28
N ALA A 4 -4.14 0.55 -3.97
CA ALA A 4 -4.49 1.95 -4.23
C ALA A 4 -3.81 2.92 -3.25
N LEU A 5 -3.53 2.46 -2.02
CA LEU A 5 -2.79 3.23 -1.03
C LEU A 5 -1.34 3.47 -1.47
N ASP A 6 -0.76 2.54 -2.23
CA ASP A 6 0.61 2.69 -2.75
C ASP A 6 0.78 3.93 -3.63
N PHE A 7 -0.28 4.44 -4.27
CA PHE A 7 -0.21 5.72 -5.00
C PHE A 7 0.11 6.92 -4.09
N LEU A 8 -0.18 6.82 -2.79
CA LEU A 8 0.20 7.82 -1.80
C LEU A 8 1.56 7.50 -1.16
N ILE A 9 1.89 6.22 -1.01
CA ILE A 9 3.13 5.79 -0.35
C ILE A 9 4.35 6.02 -1.25
N GLU A 10 4.27 5.65 -2.52
CA GLU A 10 5.42 5.66 -3.44
C GLU A 10 6.04 7.05 -3.64
N PRO A 11 5.28 8.15 -3.84
CA PRO A 11 5.88 9.48 -3.94
C PRO A 11 6.56 9.92 -2.63
N VAL A 12 5.98 9.58 -1.48
CA VAL A 12 6.56 9.87 -0.15
C VAL A 12 7.87 9.11 0.03
N ALA A 13 7.94 7.85 -0.39
CA ALA A 13 9.15 7.05 -0.32
C ALA A 13 10.29 7.65 -1.17
N MET A 14 9.99 8.14 -2.38
CA MET A 14 10.98 8.82 -3.22
C MET A 14 11.40 10.19 -2.64
N LYS A 15 10.46 11.00 -2.15
CA LYS A 15 10.76 12.30 -1.53
C LYS A 15 11.55 12.18 -0.22
N SER A 16 11.43 11.03 0.45
CA SER A 16 12.12 10.74 1.72
C SER A 16 13.43 9.97 1.51
N ASP A 17 13.90 9.83 0.27
CA ASP A 17 15.12 9.10 -0.10
C ASP A 17 15.15 7.62 0.39
N PHE A 18 14.00 6.97 0.52
CA PHE A 18 13.95 5.54 0.90
C PHE A 18 14.26 4.61 -0.27
N TRP A 19 13.76 4.93 -1.47
CA TRP A 19 14.19 4.34 -2.73
C TRP A 19 13.81 5.26 -3.89
N THR A 20 14.37 5.02 -5.06
CA THR A 20 14.04 5.77 -6.28
C THR A 20 13.76 4.82 -7.43
N TRP A 21 12.84 5.24 -8.31
CA TRP A 21 12.56 4.53 -9.56
C TRP A 21 13.36 5.14 -10.71
N GLU A 22 13.62 4.33 -11.73
CA GLU A 22 14.29 4.80 -12.94
C GLU A 22 13.51 5.97 -13.57
N ASN A 23 14.22 7.03 -13.94
CA ASN A 23 13.65 8.28 -14.47
C ASN A 23 12.65 8.99 -13.52
N GLY A 24 12.59 8.62 -12.24
CA GLY A 24 11.63 9.18 -11.28
C GLY A 24 10.17 8.79 -11.55
N VAL A 25 9.94 7.81 -12.43
CA VAL A 25 8.60 7.34 -12.80
C VAL A 25 8.32 6.03 -12.10
N ILE A 26 7.30 6.02 -11.25
CA ILE A 26 6.85 4.79 -10.59
C ILE A 26 6.19 3.88 -11.65
N PRO A 27 6.73 2.69 -11.93
CA PRO A 27 6.21 1.86 -13.00
C PRO A 27 4.88 1.21 -12.61
N LEU A 28 3.96 1.09 -13.57
CA LEU A 28 2.70 0.34 -13.37
C LEU A 28 2.95 -1.10 -12.90
N TYR A 29 4.07 -1.67 -13.33
CA TYR A 29 4.53 -2.99 -12.92
C TYR A 29 4.60 -3.16 -11.39
N ASN A 30 5.02 -2.14 -10.63
CA ASN A 30 5.10 -2.21 -9.18
C ASN A 30 3.73 -2.46 -8.53
N TYR A 31 2.72 -1.67 -8.92
CA TYR A 31 1.35 -1.82 -8.42
C TYR A 31 0.74 -3.17 -8.80
N LEU A 32 1.03 -3.64 -10.02
CA LEU A 32 0.57 -4.96 -10.47
C LEU A 32 1.23 -6.09 -9.67
N CYS A 33 2.53 -6.00 -9.39
CA CYS A 33 3.23 -6.96 -8.55
C CYS A 33 2.62 -7.03 -7.14
N TRP A 34 2.43 -5.88 -6.47
CA TRP A 34 1.80 -5.86 -5.15
C TRP A 34 0.36 -6.36 -5.18
N GLY A 35 -0.40 -6.05 -6.23
CA GLY A 35 -1.75 -6.58 -6.42
C GLY A 35 -1.80 -8.09 -6.60
N LEU A 36 -0.90 -8.67 -7.40
CA LEU A 36 -0.84 -10.11 -7.63
C LEU A 36 -0.37 -10.86 -6.38
N VAL A 37 0.66 -10.36 -5.70
CA VAL A 37 1.15 -10.94 -4.44
C VAL A 37 0.07 -10.86 -3.37
N GLY A 38 -0.58 -9.70 -3.21
CA GLY A 38 -1.67 -9.51 -2.26
C GLY A 38 -2.86 -10.43 -2.55
N LEU A 39 -3.25 -10.59 -3.82
CA LEU A 39 -4.32 -11.50 -4.22
C LEU A 39 -3.97 -12.96 -3.91
N PHE A 40 -2.75 -13.38 -4.23
CA PHE A 40 -2.27 -14.73 -3.92
C PHE A 40 -2.31 -15.00 -2.41
N LEU A 41 -1.77 -14.09 -1.61
CA LEU A 41 -1.79 -14.19 -0.15
C LEU A 41 -3.21 -14.18 0.39
N GLN A 42 -4.10 -13.35 -0.16
CA GLN A 42 -5.49 -13.33 0.25
C GLN A 42 -6.18 -14.66 -0.06
N ILE A 43 -5.98 -15.24 -1.25
CA ILE A 43 -6.53 -16.57 -1.59
C ILE A 43 -5.97 -17.65 -0.66
N ALA A 44 -4.68 -17.62 -0.33
CA ALA A 44 -4.06 -18.58 0.57
C ALA A 44 -4.61 -18.43 2.01
N PHE A 45 -4.70 -17.21 2.52
CA PHE A 45 -5.29 -16.90 3.81
C PHE A 45 -6.76 -17.33 3.86
N GLN A 46 -7.48 -17.14 2.75
CA GLN A 46 -8.86 -17.56 2.60
C GLN A 46 -9.09 -19.08 2.58
N LYS A 47 -8.04 -19.89 2.69
CA LYS A 47 -8.15 -21.35 2.84
C LYS A 47 -7.82 -21.82 4.26
N THR A 48 -7.37 -20.92 5.12
CA THR A 48 -7.08 -21.22 6.52
C THR A 48 -8.38 -21.21 7.35
N SER A 49 -8.32 -21.47 8.65
CA SER A 49 -9.45 -21.25 9.57
C SER A 49 -9.24 -20.00 10.44
N LEU A 50 -8.29 -19.12 10.07
CA LEU A 50 -7.82 -18.00 10.88
C LEU A 50 -8.66 -16.72 10.68
N TRP A 51 -9.94 -16.89 10.36
CA TRP A 51 -10.84 -15.81 10.01
C TRP A 51 -11.35 -15.11 11.27
N GLU A 52 -10.56 -14.18 11.77
CA GLU A 52 -10.99 -13.27 12.82
C GLU A 52 -11.31 -11.91 12.21
N GLU A 53 -12.42 -11.32 12.61
CA GLU A 53 -12.71 -9.94 12.24
C GLU A 53 -11.67 -9.01 12.87
N ASN A 54 -10.90 -8.34 12.01
CA ASN A 54 -9.99 -7.30 12.45
C ASN A 54 -10.80 -6.04 12.81
N LYS A 55 -11.06 -5.88 14.11
CA LYS A 55 -11.83 -4.76 14.68
C LYS A 55 -11.24 -3.38 14.41
N VAL A 56 -9.97 -3.29 14.00
CA VAL A 56 -9.27 -2.02 13.76
C VAL A 56 -8.99 -1.77 12.28
N ASN A 57 -9.46 -2.63 11.38
CA ASN A 57 -9.15 -2.54 9.94
C ASN A 57 -9.50 -1.16 9.35
N ASP A 58 -10.72 -0.70 9.56
CA ASP A 58 -11.20 0.54 8.95
C ASP A 58 -10.48 1.76 9.54
N THR A 59 -10.33 1.81 10.87
CA THR A 59 -9.59 2.89 11.54
C THR A 59 -8.14 2.94 11.08
N LEU A 60 -7.45 1.80 11.02
CA LEU A 60 -6.07 1.73 10.57
C LEU A 60 -5.95 2.21 9.12
N PHE A 61 -6.82 1.73 8.23
CA PHE A 61 -6.78 2.11 6.82
C PHE A 61 -6.99 3.61 6.64
N ILE A 62 -7.98 4.19 7.33
CA ILE A 62 -8.25 5.63 7.29
C ILE A 62 -7.06 6.42 7.84
N THR A 63 -6.48 5.99 8.96
CA THR A 63 -5.30 6.64 9.53
C THR A 63 -4.12 6.61 8.56
N MET A 64 -3.83 5.47 7.92
CA MET A 64 -2.77 5.38 6.91
C MET A 64 -3.06 6.32 5.72
N PHE A 65 -4.29 6.31 5.21
CA PHE A 65 -4.68 7.14 4.08
C PHE A 65 -4.51 8.64 4.38
N VAL A 66 -5.01 9.10 5.53
CA VAL A 66 -4.86 10.49 5.99
C VAL A 66 -3.40 10.83 6.22
N PHE A 67 -2.64 9.94 6.88
CA PHE A 67 -1.22 10.14 7.15
C PHE A 67 -0.40 10.36 5.88
N PHE A 68 -0.55 9.48 4.87
CA PHE A 68 0.20 9.61 3.63
C PHE A 68 -0.28 10.78 2.75
N ILE A 69 -1.56 11.17 2.81
CA ILE A 69 -2.01 12.41 2.18
C ILE A 69 -1.29 13.61 2.80
N VAL A 70 -1.29 13.72 4.13
CA VAL A 70 -0.65 14.83 4.83
C VAL A 70 0.85 14.87 4.51
N LEU A 71 1.52 13.71 4.52
CA LEU A 71 2.93 13.62 4.15
C LEU A 71 3.23 14.05 2.72
N ASN A 72 2.38 13.66 1.76
CA ASN A 72 2.56 14.07 0.36
C ASN A 72 2.51 15.59 0.16
N PHE A 73 1.74 16.29 0.99
CA PHE A 73 1.65 17.75 0.96
C PHE A 73 2.77 18.44 1.77
N SER A 74 3.30 17.79 2.80
CA SER A 74 4.37 18.37 3.63
C SER A 74 5.78 18.19 3.06
N LEU A 75 5.99 17.13 2.28
CA LEU A 75 7.25 16.80 1.60
C LEU A 75 7.25 17.34 0.17
#